data_AF-A0A7S1E2Z3-F1
#
_entry.id   AF-A0A7S1E2Z3-F1
#
_cell.length_a   1.000
_cell.length_b   1.000
_cell.length_c   1.000
_cell.angle_alpha   90.00
_cell.angle_beta   90.00
_cell.angle_gamma   90.00
#
_symmetry.space_group_name_H-M   'P 1'
#
loop_
_entity.id
_entity.type
_entity.pdbx_description
1 polymer ?
#
loop_
_entity_poly.entity_id
_entity_poly.type
_entity_poly.pdbx_seq_one_letter_code
_entity_poly.pdbx_strand_id
1 'polypeptide(L)'
;DTSSLIHDFYSTETEDGDPVHLVVDTRLATDSIPIVAYSSTPVSIQNEPLANLFHEIPLELTFAEAESICLRAMQKASESPTSKSISETEQQDKASLLQV
;
A
#
# COMPACT_ATOMS: atom_id res chain seq x y z
N ASP A 1 15.93 18.10 9.65
CA ASP A 1 15.78 19.36 8.92
C ASP A 1 15.09 19.25 7.56
N THR A 2 15.40 18.26 6.72
CA THR A 2 14.71 18.10 5.42
C THR A 2 13.21 17.84 5.58
N SER A 3 12.80 17.01 6.56
CA SER A 3 11.38 16.75 6.83
C SER A 3 10.59 17.98 7.27
N SER A 4 11.22 18.92 7.97
CA SER A 4 10.59 20.17 8.39
C SER A 4 10.31 21.08 7.20
N LEU A 5 11.26 21.22 6.27
CA LEU A 5 11.06 22.00 5.04
C LEU A 5 9.96 21.41 4.15
N ILE A 6 9.91 20.08 4.05
CA ILE A 6 8.87 19.38 3.30
C ILE A 6 7.50 19.58 3.99
N HIS A 7 7.46 19.52 5.31
CA HIS A 7 6.24 19.81 6.07
C HIS A 7 5.74 21.25 5.78
N ASP A 8 6.62 22.25 5.85
CA ASP A 8 6.27 23.65 5.59
C ASP A 8 5.79 23.88 4.14
N PHE A 9 6.29 23.10 3.19
CA PHE A 9 5.80 23.14 1.81
C PHE A 9 4.40 22.53 1.66
N TYR A 10 4.15 21.37 2.27
CA TYR A 10 2.83 20.71 2.14
C TYR A 10 1.76 21.35 3.02
N SER A 11 2.14 22.06 4.10
CA SER A 11 1.18 22.80 4.91
C SER A 11 0.52 23.94 4.13
N THR A 12 1.18 24.51 3.12
CA THR A 12 0.54 25.52 2.25
C THR A 12 -0.44 24.93 1.24
N GLU A 13 -0.32 23.63 0.94
CA GLU A 13 -1.14 22.94 -0.06
C GLU A 13 -2.37 22.24 0.56
N THR A 14 -2.33 21.94 1.86
CA THR A 14 -3.47 21.39 2.61
C THR A 14 -4.43 22.49 3.06
N GLU A 15 -5.74 22.26 2.93
CA GLU A 15 -6.78 23.22 3.36
C GLU A 15 -6.69 23.56 4.86
N ASP A 16 -6.34 22.58 5.69
CA ASP A 16 -6.24 22.72 7.16
C ASP A 16 -4.83 23.06 7.65
N GLY A 17 -3.84 23.13 6.75
CA GLY A 17 -2.45 23.42 7.11
C GLY A 17 -1.72 22.35 7.91
N ASP A 18 -2.29 21.16 8.07
CA ASP A 18 -1.75 20.06 8.88
C ASP A 18 -1.51 18.78 8.05
N PRO A 19 -0.37 18.66 7.36
CA PRO A 19 -0.03 17.48 6.59
C PRO A 19 0.52 16.35 7.49
N VAL A 20 0.00 15.14 7.28
CA VAL A 20 0.47 13.90 7.94
C VAL A 20 1.59 13.26 7.12
N HIS A 21 2.68 12.89 7.80
CA HIS A 21 3.84 12.23 7.20
C HIS A 21 3.72 10.73 7.36
N LEU A 22 3.53 10.00 6.27
CA LEU A 22 3.50 8.53 6.27
C LEU A 22 4.86 7.98 5.82
N VAL A 23 5.53 7.24 6.71
CA VAL A 23 6.80 6.57 6.43
C VAL A 23 6.54 5.09 6.19
N VAL A 24 6.92 4.61 5.02
CA VAL A 24 6.77 3.20 4.62
C VAL A 24 8.15 2.63 4.35
N ASP A 25 8.53 1.58 5.09
CA ASP A 25 9.77 0.87 4.79
C ASP A 25 9.53 -0.21 3.72
N THR A 26 10.02 0.10 2.52
CA THR A 26 9.84 -0.68 1.29
C THR A 26 10.87 -1.79 1.10
N ARG A 27 11.78 -1.99 2.07
CA ARG A 27 12.77 -3.07 2.01
C ARG A 27 12.12 -4.45 2.12
N LEU A 28 10.88 -4.52 2.60
CA LEU A 28 10.09 -5.76 2.78
C LEU A 28 10.89 -6.86 3.49
N ALA A 29 11.74 -6.47 4.44
CA ALA A 29 12.63 -7.39 5.15
C ALA A 29 11.89 -8.30 6.14
N THR A 30 10.65 -7.94 6.48
CA THR A 30 9.76 -8.64 7.39
C THR A 30 8.46 -9.01 6.67
N ASP A 31 7.75 -10.01 7.17
CA ASP A 31 6.43 -10.45 6.66
C ASP A 31 5.28 -9.49 7.06
N SER A 32 5.64 -8.26 7.40
CA SER A 32 4.74 -7.16 7.71
C SER A 32 5.23 -5.92 6.96
N ILE A 33 4.31 -5.02 6.60
CA ILE A 33 4.64 -3.72 6.02
C ILE A 33 4.80 -2.74 7.18
N PRO A 34 6.03 -2.42 7.62
CA PRO A 34 6.26 -1.38 8.61
C PRO A 34 5.83 -0.02 8.06
N ILE A 35 4.75 0.51 8.63
CA ILE A 35 4.20 1.83 8.34
C ILE A 35 4.17 2.59 9.65
N VAL A 36 4.65 3.84 9.63
CA VAL A 36 4.59 4.75 10.77
C VAL A 36 4.09 6.10 10.28
N ALA A 37 3.19 6.72 11.04
CA ALA A 37 2.65 8.04 10.72
C ALA A 37 3.12 9.07 11.74
N TYR A 38 3.45 10.28 11.26
CA TYR A 38 3.87 11.39 12.10
C TYR A 38 3.03 12.64 11.81
N SER A 39 2.66 13.34 12.87
CA SER A 39 2.12 14.71 12.81
C SER A 39 3.16 15.69 13.36
N SER A 40 3.21 16.89 12.79
CA SER A 40 4.18 17.92 13.18
C SER A 40 3.49 18.95 14.08
N THR A 41 4.19 19.43 15.10
CA THR A 41 3.75 20.55 15.92
C THR A 41 4.84 21.61 15.97
N PRO A 42 4.54 22.88 15.61
CA PRO A 42 5.51 23.95 15.69
C PRO A 42 5.80 24.28 17.15
N VAL A 43 7.07 24.21 17.54
CA VAL A 43 7.54 24.60 18.87
C VAL A 43 8.13 25.99 18.79
N SER A 44 7.64 26.88 19.64
CA SER A 44 8.15 28.25 19.79
C SER A 44 8.65 28.49 21.21
N ILE A 45 9.73 29.27 21.35
CA ILE A 45 10.27 29.73 22.63
C ILE A 45 10.18 31.25 22.65
N GLN A 46 9.53 31.82 23.67
CA GLN A 46 9.37 33.27 23.81
C GLN A 46 8.74 33.95 22.57
N ASN A 47 7.76 33.28 21.94
CA ASN A 47 7.10 33.67 20.70
C ASN A 47 7.97 33.67 19.42
N GLU A 48 9.22 33.21 19.50
CA GLU A 48 10.04 32.96 18.30
C GLU A 48 9.88 31.49 17.86
N PRO A 49 9.62 31.22 16.58
CA PRO A 49 9.54 29.86 16.06
C PRO A 49 10.92 29.19 16.14
N LEU A 50 11.00 28.05 16.83
CA LEU A 50 12.25 27.33 17.04
C LEU A 50 12.41 26.18 16.03
N ALA A 51 11.46 25.25 16.01
CA ALA A 51 11.52 24.05 15.18
C ALA A 51 10.16 23.34 15.13
N ASN A 52 9.99 22.47 14.14
CA ASN A 52 8.89 21.52 14.07
C ASN A 52 9.27 20.22 14.79
N LEU A 53 8.42 19.75 15.70
CA LEU A 53 8.54 18.44 16.35
C LEU A 53 7.57 17.45 15.71
N PHE A 54 8.06 16.25 15.42
CA PHE A 54 7.24 15.18 14.85
C PHE A 54 6.86 14.18 15.92
N HIS A 55 5.56 13.97 16.08
CA HIS A 55 4.96 13.03 17.00
C HIS A 55 4.37 11.85 16.23
N GLU A 56 4.70 10.64 16.66
CA GLU A 56 4.11 9.43 16.10
C GLU A 56 2.63 9.38 16.47
N ILE A 57 1.78 9.07 15.48
CA ILE A 57 0.33 8.91 15.67
C ILE A 57 -0.09 7.46 15.40
N PRO A 58 -1.09 6.95 16.15
CA PRO A 58 -1.60 5.60 15.92
C PRO A 58 -2.26 5.51 14.54
N LEU A 59 -2.08 4.37 13.88
CA LEU A 59 -2.67 4.09 12.57
C LEU A 59 -3.36 2.73 12.55
N GLU A 60 -4.41 2.63 11.77
CA GLU A 60 -5.12 1.39 11.49
C GLU A 60 -5.18 1.18 9.98
N LEU A 61 -4.75 -0.01 9.53
CA LEU A 61 -4.84 -0.40 8.13
C LEU A 61 -6.22 -0.99 7.87
N THR A 62 -7.00 -0.29 7.05
CA THR A 62 -8.30 -0.75 6.58
C THR A 62 -8.26 -0.89 5.06
N PHE A 63 -9.05 -1.82 4.53
CA PHE A 63 -9.12 -2.08 3.09
C PHE A 63 -10.56 -1.97 2.64
N ALA A 64 -10.77 -1.39 1.46
CA ALA A 64 -12.07 -1.44 0.82
C ALA A 64 -12.41 -2.89 0.39
N GLU A 65 -13.69 -3.15 0.12
CA GLU A 65 -14.15 -4.47 -0.31
C GLU A 65 -13.44 -4.92 -1.60
N ALA A 66 -13.36 -4.03 -2.58
CA ALA A 66 -12.71 -4.31 -3.86
C ALA A 66 -11.21 -4.65 -3.69
N GLU A 67 -10.51 -3.92 -2.82
CA GLU A 67 -9.09 -4.16 -2.51
C GLU A 67 -8.92 -5.51 -1.82
N SER A 68 -9.78 -5.82 -0.86
CA SER A 68 -9.77 -7.08 -0.12
C SER A 68 -10.02 -8.29 -1.03
N ILE A 69 -10.93 -8.17 -2.00
CA ILE A 69 -11.20 -9.22 -3.00
C ILE A 69 -9.98 -9.42 -3.90
N CYS A 70 -9.39 -8.32 -4.39
CA CYS A 70 -8.20 -8.36 -5.24
C CYS A 70 -7.01 -9.00 -4.53
N LEU A 71 -6.73 -8.58 -3.28
CA LEU A 71 -5.66 -9.14 -2.45
C LEU A 71 -5.82 -10.66 -2.27
N ARG A 72 -7.03 -11.14 -1.97
CA ARG A 72 -7.30 -12.59 -1.84
C ARG A 72 -7.13 -13.34 -3.16
N ALA A 73 -7.54 -12.76 -4.28
CA ALA A 73 -7.35 -13.36 -5.60
C ALA A 73 -5.86 -13.48 -5.95
N MET A 74 -5.07 -12.45 -5.66
CA MET A 74 -3.61 -12.46 -5.85
C MET A 74 -2.91 -13.50 -4.96
N GLN A 75 -3.29 -13.60 -3.69
CA GLN A 75 -2.77 -14.61 -2.77
C GLN A 75 -3.04 -16.04 -3.29
N LYS A 76 -4.29 -16.33 -3.67
CA LYS A 76 -4.70 -17.63 -4.23
C LYS A 76 -3.95 -17.97 -5.53
N ALA A 77 -3.71 -16.98 -6.38
CA ALA A 77 -2.93 -17.17 -7.60
C ALA A 77 -1.47 -17.52 -7.29
N SER A 78 -0.89 -16.97 -6.21
CA SER A 78 0.48 -17.29 -5.78
C SER A 78 0.61 -18.69 -5.18
N GLU A 79 -0.44 -19.19 -4.51
CA GLU A 79 -0.47 -20.51 -3.86
C GLU A 79 -0.73 -21.66 -4.86
N SER A 80 -1.28 -21.34 -6.03
CA SER A 80 -1.47 -22.28 -7.12
C SER A 80 -0.12 -22.53 -7.81
N PRO A 81 0.53 -23.70 -7.65
CA PRO A 81 1.68 -24.02 -8.49
C PRO A 81 1.19 -24.02 -9.93
N THR A 82 1.86 -23.27 -10.79
CA THR A 82 1.73 -23.36 -12.25
C THR A 82 2.14 -24.77 -12.70
N SER A 83 1.26 -25.74 -12.51
CA SER A 83 1.28 -27.07 -13.11
C SER A 83 -0.16 -27.49 -13.42
N LYS A 84 -0.86 -26.66 -14.20
CA LYS A 84 -1.84 -27.20 -15.14
C LYS A 84 -1.29 -26.90 -16.52
N SER A 85 -0.49 -27.85 -17.00
CA SER A 85 -0.23 -28.03 -18.41
C SER A 85 -1.54 -27.81 -19.15
N ILE A 86 -1.55 -26.83 -20.05
CA ILE A 86 -2.57 -26.69 -21.07
C ILE A 86 -2.36 -27.89 -21.99
N SER A 87 -3.00 -29.00 -21.65
CA SER A 87 -3.10 -30.18 -22.47
C SER A 87 -4.49 -30.75 -22.19
N GLU A 88 -5.38 -30.53 -23.16
CA GLU A 88 -6.65 -31.23 -23.45
C GLU A 88 -7.83 -30.28 -23.64
N THR A 89 -7.98 -29.75 -24.86
CA THR A 89 -9.33 -29.48 -25.41
C THR A 89 -9.44 -29.75 -26.93
N GLU A 90 -8.46 -30.34 -27.61
CA GLU A 90 -8.54 -30.61 -29.06
C GLU A 90 -8.94 -32.05 -29.46
N GLN A 91 -9.59 -32.82 -28.59
CA GLN A 91 -9.97 -34.21 -28.92
C GLN A 91 -11.37 -34.62 -28.49
N GLN A 92 -12.38 -33.81 -28.86
CA GLN A 92 -13.79 -34.23 -28.80
C GLN A 92 -14.55 -34.08 -30.13
N ASP A 93 -13.91 -33.63 -31.23
CA ASP A 93 -14.62 -33.38 -32.51
C ASP A 93 -14.38 -34.40 -33.63
N LYS A 94 -13.60 -35.48 -33.43
CA LYS A 94 -13.34 -36.49 -34.48
C LYS A 94 -14.09 -37.81 -34.34
N ALA A 95 -14.99 -37.97 -33.37
CA ALA A 95 -15.76 -39.21 -33.21
C ALA A 95 -17.05 -39.30 -34.07
N SER A 96 -17.44 -38.24 -34.79
CA SER A 96 -18.69 -38.22 -35.56
C SER A 96 -18.55 -38.43 -37.08
N LEU A 97 -17.36 -38.75 -37.61
CA LEU A 97 -17.15 -38.84 -39.07
C LEU A 97 -16.55 -40.17 -39.58
N LEU A 98 -16.81 -41.29 -38.91
CA LEU A 98 -16.53 -42.63 -39.46
C LEU A 98 -17.56 -43.66 -38.96
N GLN A 99 -18.81 -43.46 -39.34
CA GLN A 99 -19.77 -44.56 -39.51
C GLN A 99 -20.54 -44.33 -40.82
N VAL A 100 -19.93 -44.78 -41.92
CA VAL A 100 -20.60 -45.20 -43.16
C VAL A 100 -19.96 -46.52 -43.58
#